data_AF-A0A0S8EWG4-F1
#
_entry.id   AF-A0A0S8EWG4-F1
#
_cell.length_a   1.000
_cell.length_b   1.000
_cell.length_c   1.000
_cell.angle_alpha   90.00
_cell.angle_beta   90.00
_cell.angle_gamma   90.00
#
_symmetry.space_group_name_H-M   'P 1'
#
loop_
_entity.id
_entity.type
_entity.pdbx_description
1 polymer ?
#
loop_
_entity_poly.entity_id
_entity_poly.type
_entity_poly.pdbx_seq_one_letter_code
_entity_poly.pdbx_strand_id
1 'polypeptide(L)'
;MDDTESERWEAAEEGMELLHAGELDRAIDELLRVCHDDPDNEYAFHFLGHAYFEKEAYPEALKSYVEALTLAPEYVGAMLGAGQTLRMMGEYDRAIRMGQRVLQKQEDDSDALFLVGATHFQKGENQAAKRYLERFLETSPELEVALEVEGMLQVIRGEVLPFPGAEDTVEN
;
A
#
# COMPACT_ATOMS: atom_id res chain seq x y z
N MET A 1 26.92 -1.89 -4.11
CA MET A 1 25.93 -2.95 -4.32
C MET A 1 26.71 -4.23 -4.35
N ASP A 2 26.29 -5.19 -3.53
CA ASP A 2 26.83 -6.55 -3.55
C ASP A 2 26.39 -7.21 -4.86
N ASP A 3 27.25 -8.00 -5.50
CA ASP A 3 26.97 -8.55 -6.84
C ASP A 3 25.68 -9.40 -6.83
N THR A 4 25.35 -10.03 -5.70
CA THR A 4 24.16 -10.84 -5.50
C THR A 4 22.85 -10.03 -5.40
N GLU A 5 22.88 -8.80 -4.88
CA GLU A 5 21.68 -7.94 -4.80
C GLU A 5 21.28 -7.44 -6.20
N SER A 6 22.27 -7.13 -7.04
CA SER A 6 22.06 -6.76 -8.45
C SER A 6 21.46 -7.92 -9.24
N GLU A 7 21.98 -9.14 -9.06
CA GLU A 7 21.47 -10.34 -9.72
C GLU A 7 20.00 -10.63 -9.35
N ARG A 8 19.63 -10.42 -8.07
CA ARG A 8 18.24 -10.61 -7.61
C ARG A 8 17.29 -9.60 -8.23
N TRP A 9 17.71 -8.33 -8.30
CA TRP A 9 16.91 -7.30 -8.97
C TRP A 9 16.72 -7.62 -10.44
N GLU A 10 17.81 -7.94 -11.15
CA GLU A 10 17.78 -8.30 -12.58
C GLU A 10 16.88 -9.50 -12.85
N ALA A 11 16.92 -10.52 -11.98
CA ALA A 11 16.04 -11.69 -12.12
C ALA A 11 14.55 -11.34 -12.02
N ALA A 12 14.19 -10.30 -11.27
CA ALA A 12 12.80 -9.86 -11.11
C ALA A 12 12.38 -8.75 -12.11
N GLU A 13 13.31 -8.26 -12.92
CA GLU A 13 13.11 -7.09 -13.80
C GLU A 13 12.02 -7.34 -14.85
N GLU A 14 12.02 -8.49 -15.52
CA GLU A 14 10.99 -8.83 -16.52
C GLU A 14 9.58 -8.82 -15.91
N GLY A 15 9.43 -9.38 -14.69
CA GLY A 15 8.17 -9.37 -13.95
C GLY A 15 7.68 -7.96 -13.64
N MET A 16 8.60 -7.06 -13.27
CA MET A 16 8.32 -5.64 -13.04
C MET A 16 7.96 -4.89 -14.33
N GLU A 17 8.62 -5.17 -15.44
CA GLU A 17 8.26 -4.59 -16.74
C GLU A 17 6.86 -5.02 -17.19
N LEU A 18 6.50 -6.28 -17.00
CA LEU A 18 5.16 -6.80 -17.28
C LEU A 18 4.09 -6.13 -16.40
N LEU A 19 4.41 -5.82 -15.13
CA LEU A 19 3.53 -5.04 -14.26
C LEU A 19 3.28 -3.64 -14.81
N HIS A 20 4.34 -2.93 -15.20
CA HIS A 20 4.21 -1.60 -15.81
C HIS A 20 3.43 -1.62 -17.13
N ALA A 21 3.49 -2.72 -17.87
CA ALA A 21 2.69 -2.94 -19.07
C ALA A 21 1.23 -3.32 -18.79
N GLY A 22 0.86 -3.58 -17.53
CA GLY A 22 -0.46 -4.05 -17.12
C GLY A 22 -0.75 -5.52 -17.45
N GLU A 23 0.28 -6.30 -17.82
CA GLU A 23 0.16 -7.71 -18.16
C GLU A 23 0.19 -8.59 -16.90
N LEU A 24 -0.75 -8.36 -15.98
CA LEU A 24 -0.75 -8.89 -14.61
C LEU A 24 -0.61 -10.43 -14.53
N ASP A 25 -1.30 -11.17 -15.40
CA ASP A 25 -1.21 -12.64 -15.41
C ASP A 25 0.19 -13.13 -15.80
N ARG A 26 0.79 -12.51 -16.81
CA ARG A 26 2.16 -12.86 -17.24
C ARG A 26 3.19 -12.45 -16.20
N ALA A 27 3.00 -11.28 -15.58
CA ALA A 27 3.86 -10.84 -14.48
C ALA A 27 3.83 -11.84 -13.33
N ILE A 28 2.65 -12.32 -12.93
CA ILE A 28 2.51 -13.32 -11.86
C ILE A 28 3.22 -14.63 -12.25
N ASP A 29 2.98 -15.14 -13.46
CA ASP A 29 3.60 -16.39 -13.90
C ASP A 29 5.13 -16.30 -13.89
N GLU A 30 5.69 -15.18 -14.36
CA GLU A 30 7.13 -14.95 -14.41
C GLU A 30 7.72 -14.75 -13.00
N LEU A 31 7.08 -13.94 -12.16
CA LEU A 31 7.55 -13.70 -10.78
C LEU A 31 7.46 -14.96 -9.92
N LEU A 32 6.46 -15.83 -10.13
CA LEU A 32 6.39 -17.13 -9.47
C LEU A 32 7.54 -18.04 -9.90
N ARG A 33 7.94 -18.01 -11.18
CA ARG A 33 9.11 -18.73 -11.68
C ARG A 33 10.38 -18.22 -11.00
N VAL A 34 10.56 -16.90 -10.91
CA VAL A 34 11.72 -16.29 -10.23
C VAL A 34 11.74 -16.67 -8.75
N CYS A 35 10.62 -16.60 -8.04
CA CYS A 35 10.55 -17.02 -6.63
C CYS A 35 10.82 -18.52 -6.44
N HIS A 36 10.53 -19.36 -7.45
CA HIS A 36 10.84 -20.78 -7.41
C HIS A 36 12.34 -21.04 -7.62
N ASP A 37 12.94 -20.35 -8.58
CA ASP A 37 14.35 -20.50 -8.96
C ASP A 37 15.28 -19.85 -7.92
N ASP A 38 14.87 -18.72 -7.33
CA ASP A 38 15.56 -18.01 -6.25
C ASP A 38 14.58 -17.66 -5.10
N PRO A 39 14.41 -18.57 -4.12
CA PRO A 39 13.54 -18.36 -2.96
C PRO A 39 14.00 -17.27 -1.99
N ASP A 40 15.21 -16.73 -2.17
CA ASP A 40 15.75 -15.65 -1.32
C ASP A 40 15.65 -14.27 -2.02
N ASN A 41 14.90 -14.16 -3.12
CA ASN A 41 14.73 -12.93 -3.88
C ASN A 41 13.57 -12.06 -3.34
N GLU A 42 13.91 -11.10 -2.49
CA GLU A 42 12.95 -10.17 -1.90
C GLU A 42 12.21 -9.29 -2.92
N TYR A 43 12.85 -8.97 -4.05
CA TYR A 43 12.27 -8.13 -5.10
C TYR A 43 11.18 -8.89 -5.86
N ALA A 44 11.44 -10.16 -6.19
CA ALA A 44 10.46 -11.02 -6.85
C ALA A 44 9.18 -11.16 -5.99
N PHE A 45 9.34 -11.40 -4.69
CA PHE A 45 8.19 -11.44 -3.77
C PHE A 45 7.48 -10.09 -3.61
N HIS A 46 8.22 -8.97 -3.62
CA HIS A 46 7.63 -7.63 -3.58
C HIS A 46 6.77 -7.36 -4.83
N PHE A 47 7.31 -7.58 -6.02
CA PHE A 47 6.58 -7.38 -7.27
C PHE A 47 5.43 -8.38 -7.41
N LEU A 48 5.59 -9.62 -6.95
CA LEU A 48 4.50 -10.60 -6.93
C LEU A 48 3.36 -10.12 -6.02
N GLY A 49 3.69 -9.54 -4.88
CA GLY A 49 2.74 -8.88 -3.99
C GLY A 49 2.00 -7.74 -4.67
N HIS A 50 2.71 -6.92 -5.45
CA HIS A 50 2.11 -5.84 -6.23
C HIS A 50 1.17 -6.37 -7.31
N ALA A 51 1.60 -7.38 -8.07
CA ALA A 51 0.78 -8.00 -9.11
C ALA A 51 -0.53 -8.57 -8.56
N TYR A 52 -0.47 -9.27 -7.41
CA TYR A 52 -1.68 -9.75 -6.74
C TYR A 52 -2.54 -8.62 -6.18
N PHE A 53 -1.93 -7.53 -5.70
CA PHE A 53 -2.68 -6.36 -5.21
C PHE A 53 -3.49 -5.71 -6.34
N GLU A 54 -2.90 -5.50 -7.51
CA GLU A 54 -3.59 -4.95 -8.69
C GLU A 54 -4.72 -5.86 -9.19
N LYS A 55 -4.61 -7.18 -8.95
CA LYS A 55 -5.69 -8.15 -9.21
C LYS A 55 -6.75 -8.23 -8.11
N GLU A 56 -6.64 -7.40 -7.07
CA GLU A 56 -7.47 -7.44 -5.86
C GLU A 56 -7.39 -8.79 -5.11
N ALA A 57 -6.36 -9.59 -5.38
CA ALA A 57 -6.05 -10.84 -4.70
C ALA A 57 -5.29 -10.54 -3.39
N TYR A 58 -5.94 -9.83 -2.47
CA TYR A 58 -5.32 -9.28 -1.26
C TYR A 58 -4.67 -10.33 -0.34
N PRO A 59 -5.24 -11.53 -0.13
CA PRO A 59 -4.59 -12.57 0.69
C PRO A 59 -3.24 -13.02 0.11
N GLU A 60 -3.17 -13.24 -1.21
CA GLU A 60 -1.97 -13.62 -1.94
C GLU A 60 -0.94 -12.49 -1.99
N ALA A 61 -1.42 -11.24 -2.17
CA ALA A 61 -0.59 -10.04 -2.10
C ALA A 61 0.10 -9.92 -0.74
N LEU A 62 -0.68 -10.01 0.35
CA LEU A 62 -0.16 -9.92 1.71
C LEU A 62 0.85 -11.02 2.00
N LYS A 63 0.58 -12.26 1.57
CA LYS A 63 1.51 -13.36 1.73
C LYS A 63 2.85 -13.04 1.06
N SER A 64 2.82 -12.59 -0.19
CA SER A 64 4.03 -12.28 -0.97
C SER A 64 4.83 -11.13 -0.33
N TYR A 65 4.17 -10.05 0.08
CA TYR A 65 4.86 -8.98 0.82
C TYR A 65 5.45 -9.43 2.15
N VAL A 66 4.80 -10.37 2.86
CA VAL A 66 5.35 -10.93 4.11
C VAL A 66 6.59 -11.78 3.85
N GLU A 67 6.64 -12.54 2.75
CA GLU A 67 7.87 -13.26 2.34
C GLU A 67 8.99 -12.26 2.03
N ALA A 68 8.71 -11.22 1.24
CA ALA A 68 9.68 -10.15 0.97
C ALA A 68 10.22 -9.50 2.25
N LEU A 69 9.35 -9.23 3.24
CA LEU A 69 9.74 -8.67 4.54
C LEU A 69 10.44 -9.68 5.46
N THR A 70 10.28 -10.98 5.22
CA THR A 70 11.01 -12.02 5.96
C THR A 70 12.47 -12.06 5.49
N LEU A 71 12.69 -11.88 4.19
CA LEU A 71 14.01 -11.80 3.57
C LEU A 71 14.69 -10.44 3.85
N ALA A 72 13.93 -9.34 3.70
CA ALA A 72 14.40 -7.97 3.89
C ALA A 72 13.45 -7.18 4.82
N PRO A 73 13.62 -7.28 6.16
CA PRO A 73 12.72 -6.67 7.15
C PRO A 73 12.57 -5.15 7.10
N GLU A 74 13.50 -4.49 6.43
CA GLU A 74 13.59 -3.04 6.31
C GLU A 74 13.17 -2.54 4.91
N TYR A 75 12.67 -3.43 4.06
CA TYR A 75 12.22 -3.09 2.71
C TYR A 75 10.95 -2.23 2.75
N VAL A 76 11.13 -0.91 2.57
CA VAL A 76 10.06 0.09 2.65
C VAL A 76 8.93 -0.18 1.65
N GLY A 77 9.25 -0.51 0.39
CA GLY A 77 8.24 -0.83 -0.62
C GLY A 77 7.33 -2.00 -0.20
N ALA A 78 7.91 -3.08 0.35
CA ALA A 78 7.13 -4.21 0.85
C ALA A 78 6.32 -3.87 2.13
N MET A 79 6.84 -3.01 3.01
CA MET A 79 6.08 -2.53 4.19
C MET A 79 4.84 -1.72 3.77
N LEU A 80 5.00 -0.79 2.82
CA LEU A 80 3.90 0.02 2.30
C LEU A 80 2.89 -0.83 1.55
N GLY A 81 3.34 -1.73 0.67
CA GLY A 81 2.47 -2.67 -0.06
C GLY A 81 1.68 -3.59 0.88
N ALA A 82 2.33 -4.17 1.90
CA ALA A 82 1.64 -4.95 2.93
C ALA A 82 0.62 -4.10 3.71
N GLY A 83 1.00 -2.88 4.08
CA GLY A 83 0.13 -1.94 4.80
C GLY A 83 -1.12 -1.56 4.00
N GLN A 84 -0.96 -1.23 2.71
CA GLN A 84 -2.06 -0.94 1.81
C GLN A 84 -2.96 -2.16 1.61
N THR A 85 -2.38 -3.35 1.45
CA THR A 85 -3.12 -4.61 1.33
C THR A 85 -3.96 -4.87 2.59
N LEU A 86 -3.36 -4.72 3.78
CA LEU A 86 -4.06 -4.85 5.06
C LEU A 86 -5.21 -3.84 5.19
N ARG A 87 -5.02 -2.60 4.74
CA ARG A 87 -6.07 -1.57 4.72
C ARG A 87 -7.25 -2.03 3.86
N MET A 88 -6.99 -2.56 2.67
CA MET A 88 -8.04 -3.08 1.77
C MET A 88 -8.76 -4.30 2.36
N MET A 89 -8.07 -5.11 3.16
CA MET A 89 -8.67 -6.24 3.89
C MET A 89 -9.43 -5.82 5.16
N GLY A 90 -9.46 -4.55 5.54
CA GLY A 90 -10.10 -4.06 6.78
C GLY A 90 -9.25 -4.26 8.05
N GLU A 91 -8.01 -4.72 7.91
CA GLU A 91 -7.05 -4.97 9.00
C GLU A 91 -6.33 -3.68 9.42
N TYR A 92 -7.11 -2.67 9.79
CA TYR A 92 -6.64 -1.28 9.94
C TYR A 92 -5.50 -1.12 10.95
N ASP A 93 -5.56 -1.77 12.12
CA ASP A 93 -4.51 -1.64 13.13
C ASP A 93 -3.18 -2.23 12.66
N ARG A 94 -3.21 -3.27 11.82
CA ARG A 94 -2.00 -3.86 11.24
C ARG A 94 -1.43 -2.96 10.14
N ALA A 95 -2.29 -2.38 9.31
CA ALA A 95 -1.90 -1.41 8.29
C ALA A 95 -1.21 -0.18 8.89
N ILE A 96 -1.81 0.41 9.93
CA ILE A 96 -1.24 1.56 10.66
C ILE A 96 0.15 1.21 11.21
N ARG A 97 0.33 0.01 11.79
CA ARG A 97 1.65 -0.41 12.29
C ARG A 97 2.71 -0.50 11.19
N MET A 98 2.36 -0.95 9.99
CA MET A 98 3.31 -0.98 8.87
C MET A 98 3.74 0.43 8.47
N GLY A 99 2.78 1.33 8.23
CA GLY A 99 3.09 2.74 7.90
C GLY A 99 3.88 3.45 9.01
N GLN A 100 3.55 3.21 10.28
CA GLN A 100 4.29 3.79 11.40
C GLN A 100 5.75 3.32 11.48
N ARG A 101 6.06 2.08 11.07
CA ARG A 101 7.46 1.61 10.98
C ARG A 101 8.24 2.37 9.92
N VAL A 102 7.61 2.72 8.80
CA VAL A 102 8.23 3.57 7.77
C VAL A 102 8.43 4.99 8.31
N LEU A 103 7.41 5.56 8.95
CA LEU A 103 7.50 6.91 9.55
C LEU A 103 8.54 7.03 10.67
N GLN A 104 8.88 5.93 11.36
CA GLN A 104 9.99 5.92 12.33
C GLN A 104 11.37 6.09 11.68
N LYS A 105 11.49 5.77 10.38
CA LYS A 105 12.73 5.91 9.61
C LYS A 105 12.79 7.23 8.89
N GLN A 106 11.68 7.61 8.29
CA GLN A 106 11.51 8.82 7.52
C GLN A 106 10.20 9.46 7.93
N GLU A 107 10.29 10.46 8.81
CA GLU A 107 9.12 11.05 9.47
C GLU A 107 8.10 11.64 8.49
N ASP A 108 8.57 12.12 7.34
CA ASP A 108 7.76 12.75 6.28
C ASP A 108 7.72 11.92 4.99
N ASP A 109 7.81 10.58 5.10
CA ASP A 109 7.56 9.69 3.97
C ASP A 109 6.12 9.84 3.49
N SER A 110 5.96 10.28 2.24
CA SER A 110 4.66 10.66 1.68
C SER A 110 3.68 9.49 1.64
N ASP A 111 4.14 8.32 1.18
CA ASP A 111 3.30 7.14 1.03
C ASP A 111 2.88 6.58 2.40
N ALA A 112 3.77 6.59 3.38
CA ALA A 112 3.45 6.18 4.74
C ALA A 112 2.48 7.15 5.43
N LEU A 113 2.63 8.46 5.23
CA LEU A 113 1.69 9.46 5.75
C LEU A 113 0.29 9.26 5.15
N PHE A 114 0.21 9.07 3.83
CA PHE A 114 -1.04 8.77 3.14
C PHE A 114 -1.66 7.46 3.66
N LEU A 115 -0.90 6.37 3.71
CA LEU A 115 -1.36 5.08 4.19
C LEU A 115 -1.95 5.20 5.59
N VAL A 116 -1.22 5.77 6.55
CA VAL A 116 -1.68 5.90 7.94
C VAL A 116 -2.90 6.82 8.02
N GLY A 117 -2.90 7.96 7.31
CA GLY A 117 -4.02 8.90 7.29
C GLY A 117 -5.29 8.29 6.70
N ALA A 118 -5.20 7.67 5.52
CA ALA A 118 -6.30 7.01 4.83
C ALA A 118 -6.82 5.81 5.63
N THR A 119 -5.95 5.03 6.29
CA THR A 119 -6.39 3.95 7.18
C THR A 119 -7.17 4.47 8.39
N HIS A 120 -6.69 5.52 9.06
CA HIS A 120 -7.44 6.14 10.16
C HIS A 120 -8.78 6.69 9.69
N PHE A 121 -8.85 7.27 8.49
CA PHE A 121 -10.09 7.77 7.90
C PHE A 121 -11.10 6.64 7.70
N GLN A 122 -10.69 5.52 7.10
CA GLN A 122 -11.56 4.34 6.90
C GLN A 122 -11.97 3.68 8.22
N LYS A 123 -11.12 3.74 9.25
CA LYS A 123 -11.46 3.26 10.60
C LYS A 123 -12.43 4.19 11.34
N GLY A 124 -12.68 5.41 10.84
CA GLY A 124 -13.52 6.43 11.48
C GLY A 124 -12.80 7.27 12.54
N GLU A 125 -11.48 7.16 12.65
CA GLU A 125 -10.65 7.89 13.60
C GLU A 125 -10.25 9.27 13.04
N ASN A 126 -11.25 10.10 12.76
CA ASN A 126 -11.15 11.35 11.99
C ASN A 126 -10.07 12.32 12.50
N GLN A 127 -9.86 12.40 13.82
CA GLN A 127 -8.85 13.31 14.37
C GLN A 127 -7.42 12.85 14.07
N ALA A 128 -7.17 11.54 14.13
CA ALA A 128 -5.88 10.98 13.75
C ALA A 128 -5.69 11.07 12.23
N ALA A 129 -6.71 10.70 11.45
CA ALA A 129 -6.71 10.81 9.99
C ALA A 129 -6.31 12.22 9.54
N LYS A 130 -7.01 13.25 10.04
CA LYS A 130 -6.75 14.66 9.73
C LYS A 130 -5.28 15.02 9.93
N ARG A 131 -4.68 14.66 11.07
CA ARG A 131 -3.28 14.99 11.37
C ARG A 131 -2.30 14.42 10.34
N TYR A 132 -2.49 13.16 9.93
CA TYR A 132 -1.58 12.52 8.97
C TYR A 132 -1.83 13.01 7.54
N LEU A 133 -3.08 13.22 7.16
CA LEU A 133 -3.47 13.73 5.84
C LEU A 133 -3.02 15.19 5.62
N GLU A 134 -3.09 16.04 6.65
CA GLU A 134 -2.55 17.41 6.56
C GLU A 134 -1.03 17.41 6.37
N ARG A 135 -0.30 16.55 7.09
CA ARG A 135 1.15 16.35 6.88
C ARG A 135 1.47 15.79 5.51
N PHE A 136 0.64 14.90 4.98
CA PHE A 136 0.80 14.40 3.62
C PHE A 136 0.70 15.54 2.59
N LEU A 137 -0.22 16.48 2.74
CA LEU A 137 -0.30 17.62 1.82
C LEU A 137 0.95 18.53 1.87
N GLU A 138 1.67 18.55 2.98
CA GLU A 138 2.93 19.28 3.13
C GLU A 138 4.10 18.63 2.34
N THR A 139 4.01 17.34 1.96
CA THR A 139 5.04 16.65 1.15
C THR A 139 5.01 17.03 -0.33
N SER A 140 4.12 17.95 -0.74
CA SER A 140 3.88 18.34 -2.13
C SER A 140 3.52 17.15 -3.04
N PRO A 141 2.44 16.41 -2.71
CA PRO A 141 2.01 15.26 -3.51
C PRO A 141 1.49 15.68 -4.89
N GLU A 142 1.37 14.71 -5.79
CA GLU A 142 0.76 14.91 -7.09
C GLU A 142 -0.68 15.43 -6.96
N LEU A 143 -1.10 16.26 -7.92
CA LEU A 143 -2.38 16.97 -7.85
C LEU A 143 -3.58 16.03 -7.67
N GLU A 144 -3.58 14.89 -8.34
CA GLU A 144 -4.68 13.92 -8.26
C GLU A 144 -4.83 13.36 -6.84
N VAL A 145 -3.73 12.92 -6.24
CA VAL A 145 -3.72 12.37 -4.88
C VAL A 145 -4.00 13.47 -3.85
N ALA A 146 -3.48 14.69 -4.07
CA ALA A 146 -3.78 15.84 -3.23
C ALA A 146 -5.29 16.15 -3.18
N LEU A 147 -5.96 16.09 -4.34
CA LEU A 147 -7.41 16.30 -4.43
C LEU A 147 -8.21 15.21 -3.73
N GLU A 148 -7.76 13.95 -3.80
CA GLU A 148 -8.36 12.84 -3.04
C GLU A 148 -8.28 13.11 -1.54
N VAL A 149 -7.10 13.50 -1.04
CA VAL A 149 -6.88 13.80 0.38
C VAL A 149 -7.68 15.02 0.84
N GLU A 150 -7.75 16.08 0.04
CA GLU A 150 -8.62 17.23 0.34
C GLU A 150 -10.09 16.81 0.41
N GLY A 151 -10.55 15.91 -0.44
CA GLY A 151 -11.89 15.31 -0.35
C GLY A 151 -12.13 14.60 0.99
N MET A 152 -11.18 13.77 1.43
CA MET A 152 -11.25 13.11 2.74
C MET A 152 -11.29 14.15 3.88
N LEU A 153 -10.45 15.20 3.82
CA LEU A 153 -10.41 16.26 4.82
C LEU A 153 -11.71 17.06 4.87
N GLN A 154 -12.35 17.34 3.74
CA GLN A 154 -13.66 18.01 3.69
C GLN A 154 -14.74 17.17 4.38
N VAL A 155 -14.74 15.84 4.17
CA VAL A 155 -15.63 14.92 4.87
C VAL A 155 -15.37 14.97 6.39
N ILE A 156 -14.10 14.95 6.82
CA ILE A 156 -13.74 15.07 8.24
C ILE A 156 -14.21 16.40 8.84
N ARG A 157 -14.09 17.51 8.09
CA ARG A 157 -14.49 18.86 8.52
C ARG A 157 -16.02 19.02 8.58
N GLY A 158 -16.78 18.09 7.99
CA GLY A 158 -18.24 18.19 7.84
C GLY A 158 -18.65 19.18 6.75
N GLU A 159 -17.74 19.49 5.81
CA GLU A 159 -17.97 20.40 4.68
C GLU A 159 -18.67 19.70 3.51
N VAL A 160 -18.69 18.36 3.51
CA VAL A 160 -19.42 17.51 2.56
C VAL A 160 -20.25 16.51 3.35
N LEU A 161 -21.56 16.47 3.11
CA LEU A 161 -22.44 15.44 3.70
C LEU A 161 -22.02 14.05 3.18
N PRO A 162 -22.04 12.99 4.01
CA PRO A 162 -21.94 11.63 3.49
C PRO A 162 -23.03 11.42 2.43
N PHE A 163 -22.71 10.69 1.35
CA PHE A 163 -23.62 10.44 0.22
C PHE A 163 -25.07 10.20 0.70
N PRO A 164 -26.08 10.85 0.09
CA PRO A 164 -27.47 10.65 0.48
C PRO A 164 -27.89 9.22 0.13
N GLY A 165 -27.85 8.35 1.15
CA GLY A 165 -28.28 6.95 1.06
C GLY A 165 -28.60 6.30 2.41
N ALA A 166 -28.60 7.06 3.50
CA ALA A 166 -28.86 6.54 4.85
C ALA A 166 -30.01 7.25 5.58
N GLU A 167 -30.96 7.82 4.84
CA GLU A 167 -32.28 8.17 5.37
C GLU A 167 -33.33 7.56 4.44
N ASP A 168 -33.86 6.41 4.85
CA ASP A 168 -35.29 6.08 4.72
C ASP A 168 -35.52 4.70 5.36
N THR A 169 -35.79 4.70 6.66
CA THR A 169 -36.77 3.81 7.31
C THR A 169 -37.03 4.37 8.70
N VAL A 170 -37.69 5.51 8.75
CA VAL A 170 -38.56 5.84 9.87
C VAL A 170 -39.96 5.50 9.41
N GLU A 171 -40.44 4.28 9.71
CA GLU A 171 -41.88 4.00 9.69
C GLU A 171 -42.27 3.10 10.87
N ASN A 172 -42.98 3.76 11.80
CA ASN A 172 -43.97 3.31 12.81
C ASN A 172 -43.59 2.27 13.87
#